data_AF-A0A6A9QI54-F1
#
_entry.id   AF-A0A6A9QI54-F1
#
_cell.length_a   1.000
_cell.length_b   1.000
_cell.length_c   1.000
_cell.angle_alpha   90.00
_cell.angle_beta   90.00
_cell.angle_gamma   90.00
#
_symmetry.space_group_name_H-M   'P 1'
#
loop_
_entity.id
_entity.type
_entity.pdbx_description
1 polymer ?
#
loop_
_entity_poly.entity_id
_entity_poly.type
_entity_poly.pdbx_seq_one_letter_code
_entity_poly.pdbx_strand_id
1 'polypeptide(L)'
;MSEEDKIVEALKKLGATIGNWYEVSERPGRPPFGKEVEYKVGDIMWGKVHLRLNGDLYVHIISKIPFNWKDRVKDLKIKGSIEDAAGGLMWIKTTPEYMYSDLEFIKNYLEKIKNESLKK
;
A
#
# COMPACT_ATOMS: atom_id res chain seq x y z
N MET A 1 -19.88 -3.79 -8.76
CA MET A 1 -18.40 -3.83 -8.83
C MET A 1 -17.90 -4.40 -7.54
N SER A 2 -17.04 -5.43 -7.58
CA SER A 2 -16.50 -6.04 -6.36
C SER A 2 -15.49 -5.10 -5.67
N GLU A 3 -15.16 -5.36 -4.40
CA GLU A 3 -14.08 -4.62 -3.72
C GLU A 3 -12.73 -4.86 -4.39
N GLU A 4 -12.49 -6.09 -4.88
CA GLU A 4 -11.31 -6.46 -5.66
C GLU A 4 -11.18 -5.60 -6.93
N ASP A 5 -12.28 -5.40 -7.66
CA ASP A 5 -12.30 -4.55 -8.86
C ASP A 5 -11.98 -3.09 -8.51
N LYS A 6 -12.60 -2.54 -7.45
CA LYS A 6 -12.31 -1.17 -6.97
C LYS A 6 -10.83 -0.99 -6.62
N ILE A 7 -10.24 -1.99 -5.96
CA ILE A 7 -8.83 -2.00 -5.57
C ILE A 7 -7.94 -2.01 -6.82
N VAL A 8 -8.23 -2.89 -7.77
CA VAL A 8 -7.48 -3.00 -9.03
C VAL A 8 -7.59 -1.71 -9.85
N GLU A 9 -8.77 -1.10 -9.94
CA GLU A 9 -8.97 0.17 -10.62
C GLU A 9 -8.15 1.30 -9.99
N ALA A 10 -8.16 1.41 -8.66
CA ALA A 10 -7.38 2.40 -7.94
C ALA A 10 -5.86 2.21 -8.17
N LEU A 11 -5.37 0.97 -8.15
CA LEU A 11 -3.97 0.65 -8.45
C LEU A 11 -3.60 0.96 -9.91
N LYS A 12 -4.47 0.63 -10.87
CA LYS A 12 -4.27 0.98 -12.29
C LYS A 12 -4.22 2.49 -12.48
N LYS A 13 -5.12 3.23 -11.85
CA LYS A 13 -5.16 4.69 -11.89
C LYS A 13 -3.88 5.32 -11.33
N LEU A 14 -3.25 4.68 -10.35
CA LEU A 14 -1.95 5.09 -9.79
C LEU A 14 -0.76 4.84 -10.74
N GLY A 15 -0.97 4.07 -11.81
CA GLY A 15 0.07 3.61 -12.74
C GLY A 15 0.82 2.38 -12.24
N ALA A 16 0.20 1.56 -11.39
CA ALA A 16 0.84 0.36 -10.85
C ALA A 16 0.83 -0.81 -11.86
N THR A 17 1.90 -1.59 -11.86
CA THR A 17 1.86 -2.99 -12.33
C THR A 17 1.25 -3.85 -11.22
N ILE A 18 0.31 -4.71 -11.58
CA ILE A 18 -0.50 -5.49 -10.62
C ILE A 18 -0.31 -6.98 -10.91
N GLY A 19 -0.12 -7.76 -9.85
CA GLY A 19 -0.09 -9.22 -9.92
C GLY A 19 -1.49 -9.85 -9.99
N ASN A 20 -1.54 -11.16 -9.80
CA ASN A 20 -2.81 -11.88 -9.65
C ASN A 20 -3.23 -11.90 -8.18
N TRP A 21 -4.54 -11.91 -7.93
CA TRP A 21 -5.07 -12.21 -6.60
C TRP A 21 -4.75 -13.65 -6.21
N TYR A 22 -4.39 -13.85 -4.95
CA TYR A 22 -4.24 -15.18 -4.35
C TYR A 22 -4.82 -15.21 -2.95
N GLU A 23 -5.29 -16.39 -2.54
CA GLU A 23 -5.85 -16.61 -1.21
C GLU A 23 -4.73 -16.73 -0.17
N VAL A 24 -4.98 -16.18 1.02
CA VAL A 24 -4.03 -16.25 2.14
C VAL A 24 -4.68 -16.84 3.37
N SER A 25 -3.95 -17.73 4.02
CA SER A 25 -4.36 -18.44 5.24
C SER A 25 -3.43 -18.04 6.39
N GLU A 26 -3.93 -17.98 7.63
CA GLU A 26 -3.11 -17.58 8.78
C GLU A 26 -1.93 -18.53 9.01
N ARG A 27 -2.14 -19.81 8.71
CA ARG A 27 -1.16 -20.89 8.79
C ARG A 27 -1.41 -21.93 7.69
N PRO A 28 -0.40 -22.70 7.28
CA PRO A 28 -0.58 -23.78 6.32
C PRO A 28 -1.69 -24.75 6.75
N GLY A 29 -2.58 -25.12 5.82
CA GLY A 29 -3.68 -26.07 6.04
C GLY A 29 -4.93 -25.50 6.71
N ARG A 30 -4.98 -24.20 7.02
CA ARG A 30 -6.22 -23.52 7.46
C ARG A 30 -6.99 -22.96 6.26
N PRO A 31 -8.30 -22.74 6.38
CA PRO A 31 -9.05 -21.98 5.38
C PRO A 31 -8.48 -20.57 5.19
N PRO A 32 -8.59 -20.00 3.99
CA PRO A 32 -8.23 -18.61 3.75
C PRO A 32 -9.01 -17.65 4.65
N PHE A 33 -8.34 -16.61 5.12
CA PHE A 33 -8.95 -15.51 5.89
C PHE A 33 -8.98 -14.19 5.10
N GLY A 34 -8.37 -14.18 3.92
CA GLY A 34 -8.35 -13.03 3.02
C GLY A 34 -7.73 -13.38 1.68
N LYS A 35 -7.57 -12.35 0.86
CA LYS A 35 -6.88 -12.39 -0.42
C LYS A 35 -5.84 -11.29 -0.47
N GLU A 36 -4.78 -11.53 -1.24
CA GLU A 36 -3.73 -10.55 -1.47
C GLU A 36 -3.49 -10.32 -2.96
N VAL A 37 -3.12 -9.09 -3.31
CA VAL A 37 -2.63 -8.73 -4.63
C VAL A 37 -1.38 -7.87 -4.50
N GLU A 38 -0.35 -8.23 -5.25
CA GLU A 38 0.90 -7.47 -5.27
C GLU A 38 0.82 -6.31 -6.26
N TYR A 39 1.50 -5.21 -5.94
CA TYR A 39 1.58 -4.06 -6.80
C TYR A 39 2.97 -3.43 -6.80
N LYS A 40 3.29 -2.75 -7.90
CA LYS A 40 4.52 -1.97 -8.05
C LYS A 40 4.24 -0.65 -8.76
N VAL A 41 4.68 0.46 -8.18
CA VAL A 41 4.57 1.81 -8.76
C VAL A 41 5.96 2.28 -9.18
N GLY A 42 6.29 2.02 -10.45
CA GLY A 42 7.57 2.42 -11.05
C GLY A 42 8.80 2.06 -10.21
N ASP A 43 9.62 3.06 -9.94
CA ASP A 43 10.82 2.96 -9.10
C ASP A 43 10.69 3.78 -7.80
N ILE A 44 9.47 3.85 -7.27
CA ILE A 44 9.14 4.62 -6.06
C ILE A 44 8.77 3.68 -4.91
N MET A 45 7.82 2.77 -5.16
CA MET A 45 7.34 1.84 -4.13
C MET A 45 6.78 0.56 -4.74
N TRP A 46 6.67 -0.45 -3.91
CA TRP A 46 6.02 -1.72 -4.20
C TRP A 46 5.39 -2.26 -2.92
N GLY A 47 4.58 -3.29 -3.01
CA GLY A 47 3.93 -3.86 -1.84
C GLY A 47 2.76 -4.76 -2.20
N LYS A 48 1.82 -4.88 -1.27
CA LYS A 48 0.64 -5.71 -1.45
C LYS A 48 -0.57 -5.11 -0.78
N VAL A 49 -1.73 -5.36 -1.36
CA VAL A 49 -3.03 -5.09 -0.74
C VAL A 49 -3.54 -6.40 -0.17
N HIS A 50 -4.01 -6.37 1.07
CA HIS A 50 -4.58 -7.50 1.80
C HIS A 50 -6.03 -7.19 2.14
N LEU A 51 -6.96 -7.89 1.48
CA LEU A 51 -8.40 -7.77 1.69
C LEU A 51 -8.87 -8.98 2.49
N ARG A 52 -9.32 -8.75 3.73
CA ARG A 52 -9.85 -9.82 4.58
C ARG A 52 -11.29 -10.15 4.21
N LEU A 53 -11.73 -11.37 4.54
CA LEU A 53 -13.11 -11.81 4.32
C LEU A 53 -14.15 -11.00 5.12
N ASN A 54 -13.72 -10.31 6.17
CA ASN A 54 -14.57 -9.41 6.95
C ASN A 54 -14.66 -7.98 6.35
N GLY A 55 -14.04 -7.73 5.20
CA GLY A 55 -14.01 -6.43 4.53
C GLY A 55 -12.90 -5.47 5.01
N ASP A 56 -12.09 -5.87 6.00
CA ASP A 56 -10.94 -5.04 6.38
C ASP A 56 -9.89 -5.02 5.26
N LEU A 57 -9.47 -3.80 4.89
CA LEU A 57 -8.49 -3.57 3.85
C LEU A 57 -7.20 -2.99 4.43
N TYR A 58 -6.12 -3.74 4.25
CA TYR A 58 -4.77 -3.34 4.64
C TYR A 58 -3.90 -3.16 3.41
N VAL A 59 -3.04 -2.16 3.40
CA VAL A 59 -2.07 -1.94 2.33
C VAL A 59 -0.67 -1.90 2.92
N HIS A 60 0.16 -2.81 2.45
CA HIS A 60 1.58 -2.86 2.74
C HIS A 60 2.32 -2.05 1.70
N ILE A 61 3.15 -1.12 2.16
CA ILE A 61 3.95 -0.22 1.32
C ILE A 61 5.42 -0.40 1.69
N ILE A 62 6.22 -0.73 0.68
CA ILE A 62 7.68 -0.81 0.76
C ILE A 62 8.24 0.30 -0.12
N SER A 63 8.90 1.28 0.52
CA SER A 63 9.60 2.31 -0.21
C SER A 63 10.91 1.77 -0.79
N LYS A 64 11.23 2.20 -2.01
CA LYS A 64 12.55 2.01 -2.60
C LYS A 64 13.56 3.09 -2.21
N ILE A 65 13.10 4.16 -1.58
CA ILE A 65 13.93 5.27 -1.15
C ILE A 65 14.46 4.95 0.24
N PRO A 66 15.78 5.07 0.50
CA PRO A 66 16.33 4.83 1.83
C PRO A 66 15.88 5.89 2.84
N PHE A 67 14.89 5.58 3.67
CA PHE A 67 14.51 6.36 4.84
C PHE A 67 13.75 5.49 5.85
N ASN A 68 13.37 6.10 6.97
CA ASN A 68 12.56 5.46 8.02
C ASN A 68 11.19 6.11 8.11
N TRP A 69 10.13 5.33 7.86
CA TRP A 69 8.75 5.80 7.96
C TRP A 69 8.40 6.32 9.35
N LYS A 70 8.94 5.72 10.41
CA LYS A 70 8.66 6.12 11.80
C LYS A 70 8.98 7.58 12.07
N ASP A 71 9.97 8.14 11.37
CA ASP A 71 10.39 9.53 11.50
C ASP A 71 9.51 10.50 10.68
N ARG A 72 8.64 9.96 9.82
CA ARG A 72 7.84 10.69 8.83
C ARG A 72 6.33 10.48 8.95
N VAL A 73 5.87 9.51 9.74
CA VAL A 73 4.43 9.19 9.90
C VAL A 73 3.58 10.41 10.25
N LYS A 74 4.13 11.36 11.02
CA LYS A 74 3.45 12.61 11.44
C LYS A 74 3.19 13.57 10.29
N ASP A 75 3.93 13.44 9.18
CA ASP A 75 3.79 14.28 8.00
C ASP A 75 2.74 13.74 7.03
N LEU A 76 2.30 12.48 7.23
CA LEU A 76 1.37 11.81 6.34
C LEU A 76 -0.06 12.27 6.60
N LYS A 77 -0.71 12.80 5.55
CA LYS A 77 -2.10 13.26 5.56
C LYS A 77 -3.00 12.31 4.79
N ILE A 78 -2.92 11.03 5.13
CA ILE A 78 -3.78 9.98 4.58
C ILE A 78 -5.12 9.95 5.34
N LYS A 79 -6.16 9.44 4.68
CA LYS A 79 -7.50 9.25 5.27
C LYS A 79 -7.59 7.95 6.07
N GLY A 80 -6.87 6.91 5.66
CA GLY A 80 -6.70 5.69 6.44
C GLY A 80 -5.90 5.89 7.72
N SER A 81 -5.74 4.82 8.50
CA SER A 81 -4.87 4.77 9.68
C SER A 81 -3.55 4.09 9.35
N ILE A 82 -2.47 4.55 9.99
CA ILE A 82 -1.18 3.83 9.99
C ILE A 82 -1.25 2.77 11.09
N GLU A 83 -1.11 1.51 10.72
CA GLU A 83 -1.13 0.39 11.66
C GLU A 83 0.28 0.06 12.16
N ASP A 84 1.27 0.14 11.28
CA ASP A 84 2.68 -0.09 11.61
C ASP A 84 3.62 0.65 10.64
N ALA A 85 4.81 1.00 11.11
CA ALA A 85 5.84 1.68 10.34
C ALA A 85 7.24 1.37 10.89
N ALA A 86 8.08 0.75 10.06
CA ALA A 86 9.45 0.38 10.43
C ALA A 86 10.38 0.42 9.21
N GLY A 87 11.44 1.23 9.28
CA GLY A 87 12.36 1.39 8.16
C GLY A 87 11.63 1.84 6.89
N GLY A 88 11.88 1.19 5.76
CA GLY A 88 11.18 1.46 4.50
C GLY A 88 9.78 0.83 4.38
N LEU A 89 9.30 0.11 5.41
CA LEU A 89 8.03 -0.61 5.42
C LEU A 89 6.96 0.15 6.21
N MET A 90 5.73 0.15 5.69
CA MET A 90 4.56 0.72 6.36
C MET A 90 3.31 -0.08 6.03
N TRP A 91 2.46 -0.25 7.04
CA TRP A 91 1.12 -0.80 6.89
C TRP A 91 0.10 0.29 7.17
N ILE A 92 -0.87 0.41 6.27
CA ILE A 92 -2.04 1.27 6.47
C ILE A 92 -3.31 0.44 6.43
N LYS A 93 -4.30 0.80 7.24
CA LYS A 93 -5.67 0.32 7.13
C LYS A 93 -6.49 1.42 6.46
N THR A 94 -7.20 1.10 5.39
CA THR A 94 -7.97 2.07 4.61
C THR A 94 -9.26 1.42 4.09
N THR A 95 -9.98 2.08 3.19
CA THR A 95 -11.14 1.51 2.47
C THR A 95 -10.91 1.61 0.96
N PRO A 96 -11.62 0.80 0.13
CA PRO A 96 -11.51 0.90 -1.32
C PRO A 96 -11.73 2.32 -1.86
N GLU A 97 -12.61 3.10 -1.22
CA GLU A 97 -12.94 4.49 -1.60
C GLU A 97 -11.79 5.48 -1.35
N TYR A 98 -10.96 5.24 -0.32
CA TYR A 98 -9.87 6.14 0.08
C TYR A 98 -8.49 5.67 -0.40
N MET A 99 -8.36 4.40 -0.75
CA MET A 99 -7.09 3.78 -1.12
C MET A 99 -6.36 4.55 -2.23
N TYR A 100 -7.07 4.99 -3.28
CA TYR A 100 -6.44 5.78 -4.35
C TYR A 100 -5.81 7.07 -3.80
N SER A 101 -6.58 7.88 -3.05
CA SER A 101 -6.08 9.15 -2.53
C SER A 101 -4.94 8.97 -1.53
N ASP A 102 -4.99 7.91 -0.71
CA ASP A 102 -3.94 7.61 0.26
C ASP A 102 -2.64 7.21 -0.44
N LEU A 103 -2.72 6.30 -1.41
CA LEU A 103 -1.55 5.84 -2.17
C LEU A 103 -0.99 6.91 -3.11
N GLU A 104 -1.85 7.77 -3.69
CA GLU A 104 -1.41 8.92 -4.47
C GLU A 104 -0.64 9.92 -3.60
N PHE A 105 -1.14 10.23 -2.40
CA PHE A 105 -0.41 11.07 -1.45
C PHE A 105 0.95 10.47 -1.10
N ILE A 106 0.99 9.18 -0.76
CA ILE A 106 2.23 8.47 -0.40
C ILE A 106 3.22 8.46 -1.56
N LYS A 107 2.76 8.18 -2.79
CA LYS A 107 3.59 8.23 -4.00
C LYS A 107 4.22 9.62 -4.17
N ASN A 108 3.41 10.68 -4.12
CA ASN A 108 3.88 12.05 -4.29
C ASN A 108 4.85 12.46 -3.18
N TYR A 109 4.59 12.03 -1.94
CA TYR A 109 5.47 12.25 -0.80
C TYR A 109 6.84 11.59 -1.01
N LEU A 110 6.87 10.34 -1.45
CA LEU A 110 8.10 9.62 -1.79
C LEU A 110 8.86 10.29 -2.94
N GLU A 111 8.16 10.70 -4.00
CA GLU A 111 8.77 11.43 -5.13
C GLU A 111 9.42 12.74 -4.66
N LYS A 112 8.79 13.46 -3.74
CA LYS A 112 9.37 14.66 -3.13
C LYS A 112 10.67 14.34 -2.39
N ILE A 113 10.68 13.30 -1.54
CA ILE A 113 11.88 12.86 -0.83
C ILE A 113 12.99 12.47 -1.82
N LYS A 114 12.67 11.72 -2.88
CA LYS A 114 13.63 11.34 -3.91
C LYS A 114 14.30 12.56 -4.53
N ASN A 115 13.51 13.58 -4.87
CA ASN A 115 14.00 14.82 -5.48
C ASN A 115 14.82 15.68 -4.51
N GLU A 116 14.49 15.69 -3.22
CA GLU A 116 15.29 16.38 -2.20
C GLU A 116 16.63 15.69 -1.97
N SER A 117 16.67 14.35 -2.02
CA SER A 117 17.89 13.57 -1.90
C SER A 117 18.84 13.77 -3.08
N LEU A 118 18.33 13.99 -4.29
CA LEU A 118 19.14 14.23 -5.50
C LEU A 118 19.74 15.64 -5.56
N LYS A 119 19.24 16.57 -4.76
CA LYS A 119 19.73 17.96 -4.66
C LYS A 119 20.83 18.14 -3.61
N LYS A 120 21.12 17.11 -2.81
CA LYS A 120 22.21 17.07 -1.84
C LYS A 120 23.41 16.38 -2.45
#